data_AF-A0A348XH32-F1
#
_entry.id   AF-A0A348XH32-F1
#
_cell.length_a   1.000
_cell.length_b   1.000
_cell.length_c   1.000
_cell.angle_alpha   90.00
_cell.angle_beta   90.00
_cell.angle_gamma   90.00
#
_symmetry.space_group_name_H-M   'P 1'
#
loop_
_entity.id
_entity.type
_entity.pdbx_description
1 polymer ?
#
loop_
_entity_poly.entity_id
_entity_poly.type
_entity_poly.pdbx_seq_one_letter_code
_entity_poly.pdbx_strand_id
1 'polypeptide(L)'
;MSFRKRIEIDALAFMDDLPKEQRRAILGQLHAIREYPQRHSDYVAADAQGRLLDVCVFEKYAIHFWTDWPDRHVKILQISWADR
;
A
#
# COMPACT_ATOMS: atom_id res chain seq x y z
N MET A 1 9.19 -5.93 -14.39
CA MET A 1 10.03 -6.32 -13.22
C MET A 1 9.09 -6.51 -12.03
N SER A 2 9.30 -7.50 -11.15
CA SER A 2 8.36 -7.79 -10.06
C SER A 2 9.06 -7.66 -8.71
N PHE A 3 8.46 -6.93 -7.77
CA PHE A 3 8.96 -6.77 -6.40
C PHE A 3 8.41 -7.88 -5.51
N ARG A 4 9.08 -8.26 -4.41
CA ARG A 4 8.42 -9.07 -3.37
C ARG A 4 7.59 -8.14 -2.48
N LYS A 5 6.36 -8.56 -2.16
CA LYS A 5 5.44 -7.82 -1.30
C LYS A 5 5.60 -8.26 0.15
N ARG A 6 5.73 -7.31 1.07
CA ARG A 6 5.55 -7.48 2.51
C ARG A 6 4.40 -6.60 2.96
N ILE A 7 3.55 -7.11 3.84
CA ILE A 7 2.42 -6.35 4.37
C ILE A 7 2.57 -6.36 5.89
N GLU A 8 2.56 -5.18 6.50
CA GLU A 8 2.53 -5.04 7.96
C GLU A 8 1.23 -5.61 8.54
N ILE A 9 1.31 -6.09 9.78
CA ILE A 9 0.18 -6.78 10.43
C ILE A 9 -1.05 -5.87 10.56
N ASP A 10 -0.86 -4.59 10.82
CA ASP A 10 -1.95 -3.63 10.98
C ASP A 10 -2.68 -3.36 9.66
N ALA A 11 -1.95 -3.38 8.54
CA ALA A 11 -2.54 -3.28 7.21
C ALA A 11 -3.36 -4.54 6.85
N LEU A 12 -2.93 -5.72 7.32
CA LEU A 12 -3.73 -6.95 7.18
C LEU A 12 -5.00 -6.89 8.04
N ALA A 13 -4.87 -6.46 9.30
CA ALA A 13 -6.00 -6.33 10.22
C ALA A 13 -7.09 -5.40 9.66
N PHE A 14 -6.71 -4.26 9.06
CA PHE A 14 -7.66 -3.38 8.38
C PHE A 14 -8.44 -4.10 7.27
N MET A 15 -7.77 -4.97 6.50
CA MET A 15 -8.43 -5.70 5.41
C MET A 15 -9.33 -6.84 5.88
N ASP A 16 -9.10 -7.40 7.07
CA ASP A 16 -9.89 -8.51 7.60
C ASP A 16 -11.31 -8.09 7.99
N ASP A 17 -11.49 -6.82 8.37
CA ASP A 17 -12.79 -6.23 8.67
C ASP A 17 -13.60 -5.85 7.41
N LEU A 18 -12.99 -5.92 6.22
CA LEU A 18 -13.64 -5.53 4.97
C LEU A 18 -14.51 -6.64 4.37
N PRO A 19 -15.62 -6.27 3.71
CA PRO A 19 -16.35 -7.18 2.84
C PRO A 19 -15.42 -7.87 1.83
N LYS A 20 -15.68 -9.15 1.55
CA LYS A 20 -14.84 -9.99 0.67
C LYS A 20 -14.52 -9.35 -0.68
N GLU A 21 -15.48 -8.63 -1.27
CA GLU A 21 -15.32 -7.93 -2.54
C GLU A 21 -14.30 -6.79 -2.43
N GLN A 22 -14.43 -5.95 -1.41
CA GLN A 22 -13.51 -4.84 -1.14
C GLN A 22 -12.09 -5.36 -0.85
N ARG A 23 -11.97 -6.41 -0.04
CA ARG A 23 -10.68 -7.07 0.21
C ARG A 23 -10.05 -7.59 -1.09
N ARG A 24 -10.84 -8.18 -1.99
CA ARG A 24 -10.34 -8.66 -3.29
C ARG A 24 -9.86 -7.52 -4.18
N ALA A 25 -10.58 -6.40 -4.20
CA ALA A 25 -10.20 -5.20 -4.94
C ALA A 25 -8.87 -4.63 -4.44
N ILE A 26 -8.74 -4.44 -3.12
CA ILE A 26 -7.49 -3.98 -2.49
C ILE A 26 -6.34 -4.95 -2.78
N LEU A 27 -6.54 -6.26 -2.62
CA LEU A 27 -5.51 -7.25 -2.95
C LEU A 27 -5.04 -7.13 -4.41
N GLY A 28 -5.96 -6.91 -5.35
CA GLY A 28 -5.66 -6.62 -6.74
C GLY A 28 -4.78 -5.38 -6.90
N GLN A 29 -5.13 -4.28 -6.22
CA GLN A 29 -4.33 -3.07 -6.21
C GLN A 29 -2.93 -3.28 -5.60
N LEU A 30 -2.83 -4.01 -4.48
CA LEU A 30 -1.54 -4.36 -3.89
C LEU A 30 -0.65 -5.20 -4.83
N HIS A 31 -1.26 -6.00 -5.71
CA HIS A 31 -0.53 -6.71 -6.77
C HIS A 31 -0.04 -5.75 -7.86
N ALA A 32 -0.86 -4.78 -8.28
CA ALA A 32 -0.45 -3.77 -9.25
C ALA A 32 0.71 -2.89 -8.72
N ILE A 33 0.62 -2.42 -7.47
CA ILE A 33 1.70 -1.68 -6.79
C ILE A 33 2.98 -2.51 -6.75
N ARG A 34 2.89 -3.81 -6.45
CA ARG A 34 4.05 -4.71 -6.45
C ARG A 34 4.74 -4.80 -7.82
N GLU A 35 4.00 -4.69 -8.91
CA GLU A 35 4.56 -4.78 -10.27
C GLU A 35 5.15 -3.45 -10.74
N TYR A 36 4.49 -2.33 -10.44
CA TYR A 36 4.89 -1.00 -10.91
C TYR A 36 4.71 0.06 -9.82
N PRO A 37 5.49 0.03 -8.73
CA PRO A 37 5.23 0.89 -7.56
C PRO A 37 5.26 2.39 -7.89
N GLN A 38 6.17 2.82 -8.77
CA GLN A 38 6.27 4.23 -9.19
C GLN A 38 5.03 4.75 -9.93
N ARG A 39 4.24 3.87 -10.55
CA ARG A 39 3.03 4.26 -11.30
C ARG A 39 1.80 4.40 -10.41
N HIS A 40 1.93 4.03 -9.14
CA HIS A 40 0.86 4.01 -8.16
C HIS A 40 1.19 4.89 -6.95
N SER A 41 2.21 5.75 -7.05
CA SER A 41 2.46 6.81 -6.07
C SER A 41 1.73 8.07 -6.55
N ASP A 42 0.62 8.40 -5.89
CA ASP A 42 -0.15 9.62 -6.17
C ASP A 42 0.52 10.83 -5.52
N TYR A 43 1.06 10.64 -4.31
CA TYR A 43 1.87 11.61 -3.59
C TYR A 43 2.74 10.93 -2.54
N VAL A 44 3.60 11.72 -1.90
CA VAL A 44 4.48 11.28 -0.82
C VAL A 44 4.06 11.93 0.49
N ALA A 45 3.97 11.13 1.56
CA ALA A 45 3.65 11.61 2.90
C ALA A 45 4.72 11.18 3.90
N ALA A 46 4.95 12.01 4.92
CA ALA A 46 5.80 11.63 6.04
C ALA A 46 5.01 10.78 7.04
N ASP A 47 5.59 9.68 7.50
CA ASP A 47 5.04 8.94 8.63
C ASP A 47 5.37 9.59 9.99
N ALA A 48 4.92 8.97 11.08
CA ALA A 48 5.16 9.47 12.44
C ALA A 48 6.65 9.52 12.84
N GLN A 49 7.53 8.83 12.10
CA GLN A 49 8.98 8.86 12.29
C GLN A 49 9.69 9.79 11.30
N GLY A 50 8.94 10.53 10.47
CA GLY A 50 9.47 11.44 9.46
C GLY A 50 9.98 10.77 8.19
N ARG A 51 9.72 9.48 7.99
CA ARG A 51 10.10 8.76 6.76
C ARG A 51 9.10 9.09 5.66
N LEU A 52 9.61 9.36 4.46
CA LEU A 52 8.79 9.60 3.28
C LEU A 52 8.26 8.27 2.71
N LEU A 53 6.94 8.16 2.62
CA LEU A 53 6.21 7.01 2.11
C LEU A 53 5.45 7.41 0.84
N ASP A 54 5.45 6.53 -0.14
CA ASP A 54 4.54 6.64 -1.28
C ASP A 54 3.12 6.34 -0.84
N VAL A 55 2.16 7.12 -1.31
CA VAL A 55 0.74 6.94 -1.02
C VAL A 55 -0.02 6.70 -2.31
N CYS A 56 -0.77 5.59 -2.35
CA CYS A 56 -1.72 5.28 -3.41
C CYS A 56 -3.13 5.50 -2.88
N VAL A 57 -3.89 6.40 -3.50
CA VAL A 57 -5.32 6.54 -3.28
C VAL A 57 -6.06 5.63 -4.26
N PHE A 58 -6.73 4.62 -3.71
CA PHE A 58 -7.51 3.66 -4.49
C PHE A 58 -8.94 3.62 -3.97
N GLU A 59 -9.87 4.07 -4.80
CA GLU A 59 -11.28 4.32 -4.41
C GLU A 59 -11.37 5.22 -3.16
N LYS A 60 -11.71 4.63 -2.02
CA LYS A 60 -11.91 5.28 -0.73
C LYS A 60 -10.79 4.94 0.26
N TYR A 61 -9.70 4.32 -0.20
CA TYR A 61 -8.60 3.86 0.62
C TYR A 61 -7.29 4.58 0.30
N ALA A 62 -6.51 4.87 1.33
CA ALA A 62 -5.13 5.32 1.23
C ALA A 62 -4.21 4.15 1.60
N ILE A 63 -3.35 3.75 0.67
CA ILE A 63 -2.37 2.68 0.82
C ILE A 63 -0.99 3.33 0.93
N HIS A 64 -0.39 3.27 2.09
CA HIS A 64 0.96 3.78 2.34
C HIS A 64 1.96 2.66 2.13
N PHE A 65 2.94 2.89 1.26
CA PHE A 65 3.93 1.90 0.93
C PHE A 65 5.32 2.50 0.78
N TRP A 66 6.33 1.63 0.92
CA TRP A 66 7.71 1.98 0.70
C TRP A 66 8.35 0.99 -0.27
N THR A 67 9.00 1.52 -1.29
CA THR A 67 9.74 0.73 -2.27
C THR A 67 11.23 0.71 -1.96
N ASP A 68 11.75 -0.48 -1.69
CA ASP A 68 13.18 -0.76 -1.61
C ASP A 68 13.67 -1.20 -2.99
N TRP A 69 14.30 -0.27 -3.71
CA TRP A 69 14.80 -0.48 -5.07
C TRP A 69 15.96 -1.48 -5.13
N PRO A 70 17.00 -1.36 -4.28
CA PRO A 70 18.09 -2.34 -4.22
C PRO A 70 17.59 -3.77 -3.98
N ASP A 71 16.73 -3.98 -2.99
CA ASP A 71 16.27 -5.33 -2.61
C ASP A 71 15.05 -5.80 -3.42
N ARG A 72 14.49 -4.94 -4.27
CA ARG A 72 13.26 -5.17 -5.03
C ARG A 72 12.10 -5.59 -4.13
N HIS A 73 11.90 -4.87 -3.04
CA HIS A 73 10.77 -5.07 -2.14
C HIS A 73 9.79 -3.89 -2.15
N VAL A 74 8.51 -4.20 -2.02
CA VAL A 74 7.48 -3.22 -1.68
C VAL A 74 6.91 -3.62 -0.32
N LYS A 75 6.98 -2.70 0.63
CA LYS A 75 6.41 -2.86 1.97
C LYS A 75 5.13 -2.03 2.04
N ILE A 76 4.00 -2.70 2.26
CA ILE A 76 2.72 -2.05 2.54
C ILE A 76 2.68 -1.84 4.05
N LEU A 77 2.72 -0.58 4.48
CA LEU A 77 2.88 -0.23 5.88
C LEU A 77 1.53 0.06 6.54
N GLN A 78 0.61 0.69 5.80
CA GLN A 78 -0.69 1.06 6.32
C GLN A 78 -1.73 1.09 5.22
N ILE A 79 -2.95 0.66 5.54
CA ILE A 79 -4.13 0.86 4.70
C ILE A 79 -5.17 1.54 5.61
N SER A 80 -5.74 2.64 5.13
CA SER A 80 -6.76 3.39 5.84
C SER A 80 -7.80 3.94 4.86
N TRP A 81 -8.85 4.56 5.39
CA TRP A 81 -9.74 5.39 4.59
C TRP A 81 -9.00 6.64 4.10
N ALA A 82 -9.30 7.09 2.88
CA ALA A 82 -8.62 8.23 2.23
C ALA A 82 -9.19 9.60 2.64
N ASP A 83 -10.39 9.62 3.22
CA ASP A 83 -11.11 10.81 3.67
C ASP A 83 -10.86 11.15 5.14
N ARG A 84 -9.86 10.50 5.76
CA ARG A 84 -9.54 10.62 7.17
C ARG A 84 -8.27 11.41 7.44
#